data_AF-B4SEW5-F1
#
_entry.id   AF-B4SEW5-F1
#
_cell.length_a   1.000
_cell.length_b   1.000
_cell.length_c   1.000
_cell.angle_alpha   90.00
_cell.angle_beta   90.00
_cell.angle_gamma   90.00
#
_symmetry.space_group_name_H-M   'P 1'
#
loop_
_entity.id
_entity.type
_entity.pdbx_description
1 polymer ?
#
loop_
_entity_poly.entity_id
_entity_poly.type
_entity_poly.pdbx_seq_one_letter_code
_entity_poly.pdbx_strand_id
1 'polypeptide(L)'
;MNEFFTQNNLLVVFWFTAGLVSIIELLEYLVTKNIPWLFRLMRGVWRGMARRFSGGISEGTRQLIINFSGHPVLPGQHKDIGKMMHWPSPEIINVSLGNVAEDHNFVSTIEKAVEKVALSPEEWQSTPIVVIAAGYSAVWSVVLAELHGRLGYFPDVVRLRPASTVSNEKFEVAEIMNLREVRHKSRDKR
;
A
#
# COMPACT_ATOMS: atom_id res chain seq x y z
N MET A 1 -18.40 1.16 -71.12
CA MET A 1 -18.09 0.00 -70.25
C MET A 1 -16.88 0.24 -69.32
N ASN A 2 -16.43 1.50 -69.10
CA ASN A 2 -15.26 1.81 -68.25
C ASN A 2 -15.59 2.63 -66.98
N GLU A 3 -16.80 3.19 -66.85
CA GLU A 3 -17.18 4.00 -65.67
C GLU A 3 -17.69 3.16 -64.49
N PHE A 4 -18.27 1.99 -64.75
CA PHE A 4 -18.80 1.11 -63.69
C PHE A 4 -17.69 0.42 -62.86
N PHE A 5 -16.53 0.16 -63.47
CA PHE A 5 -15.38 -0.44 -62.79
C PHE A 5 -14.59 0.57 -61.95
N THR A 6 -14.62 1.86 -62.31
CA THR A 6 -13.89 2.91 -61.59
C THR A 6 -14.60 3.32 -60.30
N GLN A 7 -15.94 3.40 -60.28
CA GLN A 7 -16.68 3.70 -59.05
C GLN A 7 -16.60 2.60 -57.99
N ASN A 8 -16.70 1.33 -58.38
CA ASN A 8 -16.59 0.21 -57.44
C ASN A 8 -15.17 0.11 -56.83
N ASN A 9 -14.13 0.37 -57.63
CA ASN A 9 -12.75 0.39 -57.12
C ASN A 9 -12.51 1.58 -56.18
N LEU A 10 -13.08 2.76 -56.47
CA LEU A 10 -13.00 3.91 -55.56
C LEU A 10 -13.71 3.64 -54.23
N LEU A 11 -14.87 3.01 -54.25
CA LEU A 11 -15.61 2.63 -53.04
C LEU A 11 -14.80 1.63 -52.20
N VAL A 12 -14.18 0.61 -52.81
CA VAL A 12 -13.35 -0.36 -52.09
C VAL A 12 -12.14 0.32 -51.43
N VAL A 13 -11.46 1.23 -52.13
CA VAL A 13 -10.34 2.01 -51.56
C VAL A 13 -10.83 2.92 -50.42
N PHE A 14 -12.00 3.53 -50.55
CA PHE A 14 -12.60 4.37 -49.51
C PHE A 14 -12.95 3.56 -48.25
N TRP A 15 -13.59 2.39 -48.40
CA TRP A 15 -13.90 1.51 -47.27
C TRP A 15 -12.64 0.98 -46.58
N PHE A 16 -11.59 0.67 -47.36
CA PHE A 16 -10.31 0.22 -46.80
C PHE A 16 -9.61 1.32 -46.02
N THR A 17 -9.56 2.55 -46.56
CA THR A 17 -8.94 3.70 -45.89
C THR A 17 -9.73 4.14 -44.65
N ALA A 18 -11.06 4.17 -44.71
CA ALA A 18 -11.91 4.47 -43.56
C ALA A 18 -11.79 3.41 -42.44
N GLY A 19 -11.70 2.13 -42.81
CA GLY A 19 -11.44 1.04 -41.86
C GLY A 19 -10.07 1.17 -41.19
N LEU A 20 -9.04 1.54 -41.96
CA LEU A 20 -7.69 1.74 -41.45
C LEU A 20 -7.62 2.92 -40.45
N VAL A 21 -8.27 4.04 -40.78
CA VAL A 21 -8.35 5.21 -39.89
C VAL A 21 -9.09 4.88 -38.60
N SER A 22 -10.20 4.13 -38.67
CA SER A 22 -10.96 3.70 -37.50
C SER A 22 -10.15 2.78 -36.57
N ILE A 23 -9.31 1.91 -37.14
CA ILE A 23 -8.42 1.04 -36.37
C ILE A 23 -7.32 1.85 -35.68
N ILE A 24 -6.75 2.85 -36.36
CA ILE A 24 -5.73 3.73 -35.79
C ILE A 24 -6.30 4.55 -34.64
N GLU A 25 -7.49 5.15 -34.80
CA GLU A 25 -8.15 5.89 -33.73
C GLU A 25 -8.52 4.99 -32.53
N LEU A 26 -8.96 3.76 -32.79
CA LEU A 26 -9.24 2.79 -31.72
C LEU A 26 -7.96 2.41 -30.95
N LEU A 27 -6.84 2.21 -31.67
CA LEU A 27 -5.54 1.95 -31.07
C LEU A 27 -5.06 3.15 -30.26
N GLU A 28 -5.19 4.36 -30.79
CA GLU A 28 -4.79 5.60 -30.11
C GLU A 28 -5.64 5.84 -28.86
N TYR A 29 -6.95 5.56 -28.91
CA TYR A 29 -7.85 5.60 -27.76
C TYR A 29 -7.48 4.56 -26.69
N LEU A 30 -7.19 3.32 -27.09
CA LEU A 30 -6.74 2.26 -26.17
C LEU A 30 -5.40 2.62 -25.52
N VAL A 31 -4.46 3.15 -26.30
CA VAL A 31 -3.13 3.60 -25.85
C VAL A 31 -3.30 4.77 -24.88
N THR A 32 -3.90 5.89 -25.29
CA THR A 32 -4.00 7.10 -24.45
C THR A 32 -4.82 6.90 -23.17
N LYS A 33 -5.88 6.09 -23.19
CA LYS A 33 -6.76 5.92 -22.02
C LYS A 33 -6.28 4.86 -21.03
N ASN A 34 -5.67 3.75 -21.48
CA ASN A 34 -5.22 2.66 -20.58
C ASN A 34 -3.75 2.78 -20.14
N ILE A 35 -2.88 3.43 -20.91
CA ILE A 35 -1.46 3.54 -20.57
C ILE A 35 -1.20 4.28 -19.24
N PRO A 36 -1.93 5.35 -18.86
CA PRO A 36 -1.75 6.01 -17.56
C PRO A 36 -2.06 5.12 -16.35
N TRP A 37 -2.92 4.11 -16.49
CA TRP A 37 -3.18 3.10 -15.44
C TRP A 37 -2.09 2.03 -15.43
N LEU A 38 -1.66 1.56 -16.60
CA LEU A 38 -0.58 0.58 -16.72
C LEU A 38 0.74 1.13 -16.15
N PHE A 39 1.07 2.39 -16.39
CA PHE A 39 2.21 3.07 -15.76
C PHE A 39 2.05 3.25 -14.24
N ARG A 40 0.82 3.30 -13.70
CA ARG A 40 0.59 3.31 -12.24
C ARG A 40 0.85 1.93 -11.62
N LEU A 41 0.37 0.87 -12.28
CA LEU A 41 0.62 -0.51 -11.87
C LEU A 41 2.11 -0.86 -11.94
N MET A 42 2.75 -0.54 -13.07
CA MET A 42 4.18 -0.71 -13.32
C MET A 42 5.03 0.05 -12.32
N ARG A 43 4.65 1.27 -11.89
CA ARG A 43 5.37 2.01 -10.85
C ARG A 43 5.34 1.31 -9.48
N GLY A 44 4.25 0.64 -9.13
CA GLY A 44 4.15 -0.14 -7.88
C GLY A 44 5.10 -1.35 -7.90
N VAL A 45 5.06 -2.11 -9.00
CA VAL A 45 5.95 -3.24 -9.25
C VAL A 45 7.42 -2.79 -9.31
N TRP A 46 7.70 -1.68 -9.99
CA TRP A 46 9.03 -1.09 -10.09
C TRP A 46 9.56 -0.59 -8.74
N ARG A 47 8.72 -0.02 -7.87
CA ARG A 47 9.11 0.34 -6.49
C ARG A 47 9.38 -0.91 -5.64
N GLY A 48 8.64 -1.99 -5.85
CA GLY A 48 8.92 -3.30 -5.24
C GLY A 48 10.26 -3.87 -5.69
N MET A 49 10.52 -3.88 -7.00
CA MET A 49 11.81 -4.33 -7.54
C MET A 49 12.97 -3.41 -7.15
N ALA A 50 12.79 -2.09 -7.19
CA ALA A 50 13.81 -1.12 -6.79
C ALA A 50 14.19 -1.28 -5.31
N ARG A 51 13.24 -1.64 -4.43
CA ARG A 51 13.53 -2.03 -3.04
C ARG A 51 14.35 -3.33 -2.96
N ARG A 52 14.10 -4.31 -3.83
CA ARG A 52 14.91 -5.53 -3.94
C ARG A 52 16.33 -5.29 -4.47
N PHE A 53 16.49 -4.34 -5.40
CA PHE A 53 17.81 -3.99 -5.96
C PHE A 53 18.61 -3.00 -5.08
N SER A 54 17.94 -2.17 -4.27
CA SER A 54 18.58 -1.29 -3.28
C SER A 54 18.96 -2.01 -1.98
N GLY A 55 18.65 -3.31 -1.85
CA GLY A 55 19.06 -4.17 -0.72
C GLY A 55 20.56 -4.50 -0.68
N GLY A 56 21.39 -3.73 -1.39
CA GLY A 56 22.83 -3.73 -1.23
C GLY A 56 23.24 -2.68 -0.22
N ILE A 57 23.73 -3.14 0.93
CA ILE A 57 24.51 -2.42 1.95
C ILE A 57 23.67 -1.72 3.06
N SER A 58 23.25 -2.53 4.04
CA SER A 58 23.66 -2.32 5.44
C SER A 58 23.53 -3.64 6.19
N GLU A 59 24.55 -4.06 6.94
CA GLU A 59 24.60 -5.31 7.74
C GLU A 59 23.62 -5.33 8.94
N GLY A 60 22.67 -4.41 9.01
CA GLY A 60 21.64 -4.35 10.05
C GLY A 60 20.34 -5.01 9.64
N THR A 61 19.71 -5.77 10.55
CA THR A 61 18.33 -6.26 10.36
C THR A 61 17.41 -5.07 10.08
N ARG A 62 16.74 -5.09 8.91
CA ARG A 62 15.76 -4.07 8.50
C ARG A 62 14.66 -3.97 9.57
N GLN A 63 14.35 -2.77 10.03
CA GLN A 63 13.34 -2.51 11.06
C GLN A 63 12.25 -1.63 10.47
N LEU A 64 10.98 -2.02 10.62
CA LEU A 64 9.87 -1.40 9.88
C LEU A 64 8.83 -0.77 10.81
N ILE A 65 8.44 0.45 10.47
CA ILE A 65 7.23 1.10 10.96
C ILE A 65 6.19 1.05 9.83
N ILE A 66 5.12 0.29 10.00
CA ILE A 66 4.00 0.28 9.03
C ILE A 66 2.90 1.19 9.55
N ASN A 67 2.62 2.26 8.81
CA ASN A 67 1.69 3.30 9.22
C ASN A 67 0.34 3.17 8.51
N PHE A 68 -0.70 2.86 9.28
CA PHE A 68 -2.10 2.78 8.83
C PHE A 68 -2.96 3.97 9.29
N SER A 69 -2.39 4.96 9.98
CA SER A 69 -3.17 6.07 10.55
C SER A 69 -3.83 6.99 9.52
N GLY A 70 -3.37 6.96 8.27
CA GLY A 70 -3.78 7.93 7.24
C GLY A 70 -3.08 9.29 7.34
N HIS A 71 -2.21 9.49 8.34
CA HIS A 71 -1.44 10.71 8.53
C HIS A 71 0.06 10.44 8.40
N PRO A 72 0.88 11.39 7.88
CA PRO A 72 2.33 11.22 7.86
C PRO A 72 2.91 11.05 9.27
N VAL A 73 3.88 10.13 9.42
CA VAL A 73 4.64 9.99 10.66
C VAL A 73 5.55 11.21 10.82
N LEU A 74 5.38 11.94 11.92
CA LEU A 74 6.18 13.13 12.19
C LEU A 74 7.61 12.76 12.63
N PRO A 75 8.60 13.65 12.45
CA PRO A 75 9.98 13.37 12.86
C PRO A 75 10.14 13.05 14.35
N GLY A 76 9.40 13.71 15.24
CA GLY A 76 9.41 13.41 16.68
C GLY A 76 8.87 12.01 16.95
N GLN A 77 7.72 11.67 16.36
CA GLN A 77 7.13 10.33 16.44
C GLN A 77 8.09 9.23 15.93
N HIS A 78 8.73 9.45 14.79
CA HIS A 78 9.70 8.50 14.22
C HIS A 78 10.87 8.25 15.18
N LYS A 79 11.42 9.33 15.74
CA LYS A 79 12.50 9.28 16.72
C LYS A 79 12.06 8.58 18.02
N ASP A 80 10.88 8.88 18.52
CA ASP A 80 10.37 8.30 19.77
C ASP A 80 10.07 6.80 19.62
N ILE A 81 9.48 6.38 18.49
CA ILE A 81 9.32 4.96 18.17
C ILE A 81 10.69 4.28 18.10
N GLY A 82 11.65 4.87 17.39
CA GLY A 82 13.01 4.34 17.31
C GLY A 82 13.65 4.18 18.68
N LYS A 83 13.50 5.17 19.56
CA LYS A 83 14.00 5.10 20.94
C LYS A 83 13.33 4.00 21.77
N MET A 84 12.00 3.90 21.75
CA MET A 84 11.25 2.89 22.52
C MET A 84 11.53 1.47 22.05
N MET A 85 11.73 1.29 20.74
CA MET A 85 12.03 -0.01 20.13
C MET A 85 13.52 -0.37 20.13
N HIS A 86 14.41 0.55 20.51
CA HIS A 86 15.86 0.43 20.35
C HIS A 86 16.28 0.24 18.88
N TRP A 87 15.57 0.93 17.99
CA TRP A 87 15.73 0.89 16.54
C TRP A 87 16.39 2.19 16.06
N PRO A 88 17.67 2.17 15.66
CA PRO A 88 18.42 3.40 15.38
C PRO A 88 17.91 4.13 14.13
N SER A 89 17.39 3.41 13.15
CA SER A 89 16.89 3.98 11.88
C SER A 89 15.82 3.09 11.25
N PRO A 90 14.60 3.03 11.82
CA PRO A 90 13.54 2.23 11.24
C PRO A 90 12.99 2.88 9.95
N GLU A 91 12.74 2.06 8.93
CA GLU A 91 12.10 2.49 7.68
C GLU A 91 10.59 2.62 7.88
N ILE A 92 9.99 3.66 7.28
CA ILE A 92 8.54 3.90 7.36
C ILE A 92 7.87 3.45 6.05
N ILE A 93 6.89 2.56 6.16
CA ILE A 93 5.98 2.19 5.07
C ILE A 93 4.61 2.81 5.36
N ASN A 94 4.21 3.79 4.55
CA ASN A 94 2.89 4.41 4.66
C ASN A 94 1.86 3.63 3.84
N VAL A 95 0.81 3.14 4.50
CA VAL A 95 -0.31 2.44 3.86
C VAL A 95 -1.51 3.36 3.82
N SER A 96 -1.84 3.83 2.63
CA SER A 96 -3.05 4.63 2.41
C SER A 96 -4.27 3.71 2.31
N LEU A 97 -5.07 3.68 3.37
CA LEU A 97 -6.38 3.01 3.39
C LEU A 97 -7.45 3.80 2.62
N GLY A 98 -7.33 5.13 2.57
CA GLY A 98 -8.32 6.01 1.94
C GLY A 98 -9.68 5.99 2.65
N ASN A 99 -10.71 6.49 1.97
CA ASN A 99 -12.09 6.34 2.44
C ASN A 99 -12.59 4.94 2.09
N VAL A 100 -12.72 4.08 3.11
CA VAL A 100 -13.29 2.74 2.96
C VAL A 100 -14.81 2.88 2.94
N ALA A 101 -15.46 2.42 1.88
CA ALA A 101 -16.91 2.45 1.77
C ALA A 101 -17.54 1.41 2.72
N GLU A 102 -18.62 1.81 3.40
CA GLU A 102 -19.41 0.96 4.31
C GLU A 102 -20.37 0.05 3.52
N ASP A 103 -19.81 -0.81 2.69
CA ASP A 103 -20.54 -1.72 1.82
C ASP A 103 -20.07 -3.18 1.95
N HIS A 104 -20.60 -4.06 1.10
CA HIS A 104 -20.27 -5.48 1.10
C HIS A 104 -18.79 -5.78 0.76
N ASN A 105 -18.02 -4.81 0.27
CA ASN A 105 -16.61 -4.94 -0.06
C ASN A 105 -15.68 -4.38 1.03
N PHE A 106 -16.20 -3.94 2.17
CA PHE A 106 -15.45 -3.30 3.26
C PHE A 106 -14.16 -4.07 3.61
N VAL A 107 -14.28 -5.36 3.91
CA VAL A 107 -13.14 -6.23 4.28
C VAL A 107 -12.15 -6.37 3.13
N SER A 108 -12.62 -6.75 1.92
CA SER A 108 -11.76 -6.96 0.76
C SER A 108 -11.00 -5.69 0.33
N THR A 109 -11.56 -4.51 0.59
CA THR A 109 -10.91 -3.22 0.33
C THR A 109 -9.69 -3.03 1.24
N ILE A 110 -9.82 -3.44 2.50
CA ILE A 110 -8.75 -3.34 3.50
C ILE A 110 -7.65 -4.38 3.22
N GLU A 111 -8.02 -5.62 2.89
CA GLU A 111 -7.08 -6.67 2.48
C GLU A 111 -6.19 -6.20 1.31
N LYS A 112 -6.82 -5.67 0.24
CA LYS A 112 -6.10 -5.07 -0.90
C LYS A 112 -5.22 -3.88 -0.52
N ALA A 113 -5.53 -3.17 0.56
CA ALA A 113 -4.68 -2.09 1.04
C ALA A 113 -3.45 -2.63 1.78
N VAL A 114 -3.59 -3.69 2.58
CA VAL A 114 -2.48 -4.38 3.27
C VAL A 114 -1.51 -5.02 2.26
N GLU A 115 -2.01 -5.57 1.15
CA GLU A 115 -1.16 -6.11 0.08
C GLU A 115 -0.16 -5.09 -0.50
N LYS A 116 -0.49 -3.80 -0.46
CA LYS A 116 0.37 -2.72 -0.97
C LYS A 116 1.65 -2.50 -0.16
N VAL A 117 1.74 -3.06 1.06
CA VAL A 117 2.99 -3.05 1.85
C VAL A 117 4.11 -3.74 1.05
N ALA A 118 3.75 -4.78 0.28
CA ALA A 118 4.63 -5.51 -0.64
C ALA A 118 5.90 -6.06 0.04
N LEU A 119 5.72 -6.71 1.20
CA LEU A 119 6.69 -7.61 1.81
C LEU A 119 6.46 -9.05 1.31
N SER A 120 7.54 -9.80 1.11
CA SER A 120 7.47 -11.24 0.85
C SER A 120 6.98 -12.02 2.09
N PRO A 121 6.50 -13.26 1.93
CA PRO A 121 6.18 -14.12 3.07
C PRO A 121 7.33 -14.25 4.09
N GLU A 122 8.57 -14.36 3.60
CA GLU A 122 9.77 -14.44 4.43
C GLU A 122 10.03 -13.13 5.17
N GLU A 123 9.87 -11.98 4.49
CA GLU A 123 9.99 -10.66 5.12
C GLU A 123 8.94 -10.45 6.21
N TRP A 124 7.69 -10.86 5.99
CA TRP A 124 6.65 -10.81 7.03
C TRP A 124 7.04 -11.57 8.30
N GLN A 125 7.69 -12.73 8.16
CA GLN A 125 8.03 -13.57 9.32
C GLN A 125 9.33 -13.19 10.01
N SER A 126 10.29 -12.62 9.26
CA SER A 126 11.66 -12.37 9.75
C SER A 126 11.94 -10.90 10.07
N THR A 127 11.18 -9.95 9.52
CA THR A 127 11.42 -8.52 9.70
C THR A 127 10.79 -8.02 10.99
N PRO A 128 11.55 -7.37 11.91
CA PRO A 128 10.98 -6.63 13.03
C PRO A 128 10.03 -5.53 12.55
N ILE A 129 8.76 -5.60 12.97
CA ILE A 129 7.68 -4.70 12.54
C ILE A 129 6.97 -4.12 13.77
N VAL A 130 6.82 -2.79 13.78
CA VAL A 130 5.89 -2.06 14.66
C VAL A 130 4.88 -1.32 13.78
N VAL A 131 3.64 -1.20 14.25
CA VAL A 131 2.56 -0.63 13.43
C VAL A 131 1.87 0.55 14.10
N ILE A 132 1.55 1.58 13.33
CA ILE A 132 0.69 2.68 13.79
C ILE A 132 -0.73 2.37 13.34
N ALA A 133 -1.66 2.27 14.30
CA ALA A 133 -3.02 1.84 14.07
C ALA A 133 -3.82 2.80 13.17
N ALA A 134 -4.78 2.24 12.43
CA ALA A 134 -5.81 3.04 11.76
C ALA A 134 -6.75 3.66 12.79
N GLY A 135 -7.18 4.91 12.55
CA GLY A 135 -8.05 5.63 13.49
C GLY A 135 -9.47 5.06 13.59
N TYR A 136 -9.95 4.41 12.52
CA TYR A 136 -11.27 3.79 12.52
C TYR A 136 -11.20 2.33 12.97
N SER A 137 -11.88 2.01 14.08
CA SER A 137 -11.80 0.71 14.77
C SER A 137 -12.20 -0.48 13.91
N ALA A 138 -13.22 -0.34 13.07
CA ALA A 138 -13.66 -1.41 12.17
C ALA A 138 -12.56 -1.75 11.14
N VAL A 139 -11.94 -0.72 10.56
CA VAL A 139 -10.80 -0.89 9.63
C VAL A 139 -9.61 -1.50 10.36
N TRP A 140 -9.28 -0.98 11.55
CA TRP A 140 -8.17 -1.50 12.35
C TRP A 140 -8.33 -2.97 12.73
N SER A 141 -9.56 -3.40 13.02
CA SER A 141 -9.85 -4.80 13.39
C SER A 141 -9.51 -5.76 12.24
N VAL A 142 -9.84 -5.39 11.00
CA VAL A 142 -9.49 -6.18 9.81
C VAL A 142 -7.98 -6.16 9.56
N VAL A 143 -7.34 -4.98 9.64
CA VAL A 143 -5.88 -4.86 9.50
C VAL A 143 -5.15 -5.71 10.54
N LEU A 144 -5.59 -5.69 11.80
CA LEU A 144 -4.97 -6.46 12.88
C LEU A 144 -5.10 -7.97 12.63
N ALA A 145 -6.22 -8.44 12.10
CA ALA A 145 -6.41 -9.85 11.73
C ALA A 145 -5.48 -10.26 10.59
N GLU A 146 -5.38 -9.44 9.53
CA GLU A 146 -4.46 -9.65 8.41
C GLU A 146 -3.00 -9.72 8.88
N LEU A 147 -2.57 -8.77 9.71
CA LEU A 147 -1.22 -8.74 10.26
C LEU A 147 -0.94 -9.97 11.10
N HIS A 148 -1.87 -10.38 11.97
CA HIS A 148 -1.70 -11.59 12.76
C HIS A 148 -1.55 -12.84 11.88
N GLY A 149 -2.36 -12.98 10.82
CA GLY A 149 -2.26 -14.10 9.88
C GLY A 149 -0.90 -14.14 9.17
N ARG A 150 -0.39 -12.99 8.72
CA ARG A 150 0.88 -12.88 7.98
C ARG A 150 2.11 -13.04 8.86
N LEU A 151 2.09 -12.47 10.06
CA LEU A 151 3.19 -12.53 11.03
C LEU A 151 3.23 -13.84 11.81
N GLY A 152 2.08 -14.51 11.98
CA GLY A 152 1.92 -15.65 12.90
C GLY A 152 1.79 -15.25 14.38
N TYR A 153 1.76 -13.94 14.68
CA TYR A 153 1.62 -13.37 16.01
C TYR A 153 1.03 -11.95 15.95
N PHE A 154 0.56 -11.42 17.08
CA PHE A 154 0.10 -10.03 17.13
C PHE A 154 1.27 -9.03 17.06
N PRO A 155 1.23 -8.03 16.16
CA PRO A 155 2.28 -7.01 16.06
C PRO A 155 2.34 -6.12 17.32
N ASP A 156 3.49 -5.47 17.52
CA ASP A 156 3.60 -4.34 18.44
C ASP A 156 2.92 -3.11 17.83
N VAL A 157 2.11 -2.41 18.62
CA VAL A 157 1.26 -1.31 18.13
C VAL A 157 1.62 0.00 18.81
N VAL A 158 1.97 1.02 18.03
CA VAL A 158 2.20 2.38 18.51
C VAL A 158 0.88 2.99 18.97
N ARG A 159 0.80 3.42 20.23
CA ARG A 159 -0.32 4.21 20.73
C ARG A 159 0.05 5.70 20.69
N LEU A 160 -0.64 6.45 19.84
CA LEU A 160 -0.55 7.90 19.81
C LEU A 160 -1.53 8.51 20.82
N ARG A 161 -1.16 9.66 21.39
CA ARG A 161 -2.06 10.49 22.22
C ARG A 161 -1.90 11.96 21.87
N PRO A 162 -2.90 12.82 22.15
CA PRO A 162 -2.72 14.26 22.04
C PRO A 162 -1.49 14.69 22.84
N ALA A 163 -0.61 15.45 22.22
CA ALA A 163 0.57 15.93 22.90
C ALA A 163 0.21 16.98 23.95
N SER A 164 1.06 17.12 24.96
CA SER A 164 0.92 18.24 25.91
C SER A 164 1.03 19.58 25.19
N THR A 165 0.44 20.64 25.77
CA THR A 165 0.37 21.98 25.18
C THR A 165 1.74 22.62 24.86
N VAL A 166 2.84 22.01 25.28
CA VAL A 166 4.22 22.48 25.06
C VAL A 166 4.84 21.89 23.78
N SER A 167 4.22 20.85 23.19
CA SER A 167 4.75 20.20 21.99
C SER A 167 4.29 20.91 20.70
N ASN A 168 5.20 20.99 19.72
CA ASN A 168 4.87 21.44 18.36
C ASN A 168 4.05 20.38 17.58
N GLU A 169 4.06 19.13 18.03
CA GLU A 169 3.31 18.03 17.41
C GLU A 169 1.94 17.90 18.06
N LYS A 170 0.88 17.70 17.27
CA LYS A 170 -0.48 17.51 17.81
C LYS A 170 -0.64 16.17 18.55
N PHE A 171 0.11 15.17 18.12
CA PHE A 171 0.07 13.82 18.68
C PHE A 171 1.49 13.33 18.94
N GLU A 172 1.72 12.75 20.12
CA GLU A 172 2.98 12.15 20.53
C GLU A 172 2.82 10.64 20.74
N VAL A 173 3.96 9.93 20.71
CA VAL A 173 4.01 8.49 20.96
C VAL A 173 3.92 8.27 22.47
N ALA A 174 2.80 7.69 22.93
CA ALA A 174 2.56 7.45 24.34
C ALA A 174 3.28 6.19 24.84
N GLU A 175 3.17 5.10 24.08
CA GLU A 175 3.75 3.80 24.38
C GLU A 175 3.74 2.88 23.15
N ILE A 176 4.48 1.78 23.25
CA ILE A 176 4.37 0.64 22.34
C ILE A 176 3.58 -0.47 23.04
N MET A 177 2.42 -0.81 22.51
CA MET A 177 1.55 -1.84 23.04
C MET A 177 2.00 -3.22 22.53
N ASN A 178 2.52 -4.06 23.43
CA ASN A 178 2.85 -5.45 23.13
C ASN A 178 1.60 -6.33 23.21
N LEU A 179 0.89 -6.45 22.09
CA LEU A 179 -0.35 -7.22 22.01
C LEU A 179 -0.12 -8.73 22.16
N ARG A 180 1.08 -9.22 21.86
CA ARG A 180 1.46 -10.62 22.08
C ARG A 180 1.41 -10.94 23.58
N GLU A 181 2.02 -10.10 24.40
CA GLU A 181 2.06 -10.23 25.86
C GLU A 181 0.65 -10.10 26.47
N VAL A 182 -0.16 -9.16 25.97
CA VAL A 182 -1.58 -9.02 26.38
C VAL A 182 -2.35 -10.33 26.13
N ARG A 183 -2.13 -10.97 24.97
CA ARG A 183 -2.74 -12.26 24.64
C ARG A 183 -2.24 -13.39 25.55
N HIS A 184 -0.93 -13.44 25.84
CA HIS A 184 -0.36 -14.45 26.74
C HIS A 184 -0.96 -14.33 28.15
N LYS A 185 -0.94 -13.13 28.73
CA LYS A 185 -1.55 -12.87 30.05
C LYS A 185 -3.04 -13.21 30.09
N SER A 186 -3.76 -13.00 28.99
CA SER A 186 -5.18 -13.39 28.90
C SER A 186 -5.38 -14.90 28.89
N ARG A 187 -4.45 -15.67 28.30
CA ARG A 187 -4.49 -17.14 28.29
C ARG A 187 -4.22 -17.78 29.64
N ASP A 188 -3.52 -17.09 30.53
CA ASP A 188 -3.20 -17.59 31.88
C ASP A 188 -4.34 -17.37 32.89
N LYS A 189 -5.35 -16.56 32.53
CA LYS A 189 -6.53 -16.25 33.36
C LYS A 189 -7.72 -17.19 33.15
N ARG A 190 -7.61 -18.14 32.22
CA ARG A 190 -8.69 -19.07 31.85
C ARG A 190 -8.69 -20.30 32.74
#